data_AF-A0A2G9MVV8-F1
#
_entry.id   AF-A0A2G9MVV8-F1
#
_cell.length_a   1.000
_cell.length_b   1.000
_cell.length_c   1.000
_cell.angle_alpha   90.00
_cell.angle_beta   90.00
_cell.angle_gamma   90.00
#
_symmetry.space_group_name_H-M   'P 1'
#
loop_
_entity.id
_entity.type
_entity.pdbx_description
1 polymer ?
#
loop_
_entity_poly.entity_id
_entity_poly.type
_entity_poly.pdbx_seq_one_letter_code
_entity_poly.pdbx_strand_id
1 'polypeptide(L)'
;MKKLPNKKGYFGEFGGKFVPEVLIPALSELEEAYRRISKTTVFKRELSFLLKDFAGRPTPLYFAANLSKYAGAKVYLKREDMVHTGAHKLNNTLGQCLLAKHMGKKRVIAETGAGQHGVATAASCAKLG
;
A
#
# COMPACT_ATOMS: atom_id res chain seq x y z
N MET A 1 6.62 -24.93 -1.36
CA MET A 1 7.09 -23.69 -2.03
C MET A 1 8.08 -22.97 -1.11
N LYS A 2 9.20 -22.43 -1.63
CA LYS A 2 10.12 -21.61 -0.82
C LYS A 2 9.41 -20.31 -0.40
N LYS A 3 9.61 -19.86 0.84
CA LYS A 3 9.04 -18.60 1.33
C LYS A 3 9.73 -17.42 0.61
N LEU A 4 8.93 -16.59 -0.06
CA LEU A 4 9.39 -15.42 -0.81
C LEU A 4 8.89 -14.12 -0.14
N PRO A 5 9.65 -13.01 -0.24
CA PRO A 5 11.07 -12.96 -0.62
C PRO A 5 11.94 -13.71 0.40
N ASN A 6 13.17 -14.07 0.00
CA ASN A 6 14.13 -14.64 0.95
C ASN A 6 14.59 -13.59 1.99
N LYS A 7 15.39 -14.00 2.99
CA LYS A 7 15.86 -13.07 4.04
C LYS A 7 16.66 -11.87 3.52
N LYS A 8 17.23 -11.97 2.31
CA LYS A 8 17.98 -10.89 1.64
C LYS A 8 17.08 -10.03 0.73
N GLY A 9 15.77 -10.29 0.66
CA GLY A 9 14.83 -9.54 -0.16
C GLY A 9 14.70 -10.01 -1.62
N TYR A 10 15.19 -11.20 -1.97
CA TYR A 10 15.12 -11.72 -3.35
C TYR A 10 13.91 -12.63 -3.59
N PHE A 11 13.30 -12.47 -4.76
CA PHE A 11 12.33 -13.35 -5.40
C PHE A 11 13.02 -14.10 -6.55
N GLY A 12 13.65 -15.24 -6.25
CA GLY A 12 14.54 -15.90 -7.21
C GLY A 12 15.80 -15.07 -7.42
N GLU A 13 16.09 -14.70 -8.66
CA GLU A 13 17.20 -13.81 -9.03
C GLU A 13 16.87 -12.31 -8.92
N PHE A 14 15.58 -11.95 -8.79
CA PHE A 14 15.12 -10.56 -8.76
C PHE A 14 14.99 -10.01 -7.33
N GLY A 15 15.20 -8.71 -7.13
CA GLY A 15 15.02 -8.03 -5.84
C GLY A 15 16.36 -7.69 -5.17
N GLY A 16 16.43 -7.81 -3.84
CA GLY A 16 17.59 -7.37 -3.06
C GLY A 16 17.59 -5.86 -2.75
N LYS A 17 18.70 -5.36 -2.22
CA LYS A 17 18.92 -3.95 -1.85
C LYS A 17 20.22 -3.44 -2.46
N PHE A 18 20.15 -2.92 -3.68
CA PHE A 18 21.28 -2.33 -4.39
C PHE A 18 21.26 -0.81 -4.21
N VAL A 19 21.72 -0.36 -3.06
CA VAL A 19 21.68 1.06 -2.66
C VAL A 19 23.02 1.50 -2.08
N PRO A 20 23.33 2.81 -2.08
CA PRO A 20 24.48 3.34 -1.35
C PRO A 20 24.45 2.95 0.14
N GLU A 21 25.64 2.77 0.72
CA GLU A 21 25.82 2.33 2.12
C GLU A 21 25.08 3.22 3.12
N VAL A 22 25.04 4.53 2.86
CA VAL A 22 24.33 5.52 3.69
C VAL A 22 22.83 5.25 3.84
N LEU A 23 22.21 4.50 2.91
CA LEU A 23 20.78 4.15 2.98
C LEU A 23 20.50 2.82 3.69
N ILE A 24 21.52 1.99 3.91
CA ILE A 24 21.35 0.65 4.53
C ILE A 24 20.72 0.73 5.94
N PRO A 25 21.13 1.66 6.83
CA PRO A 25 20.52 1.77 8.16
C PRO A 25 19.02 2.10 8.10
N ALA A 26 18.62 3.05 7.25
CA ALA A 26 17.23 3.46 7.11
C ALA A 26 16.33 2.33 6.58
N LEU A 27 16.80 1.57 5.59
CA LEU A 27 16.06 0.41 5.07
C LEU A 27 15.95 -0.73 6.10
N SER A 28 16.96 -0.89 6.96
CA SER A 28 16.97 -1.91 8.00
C SER A 28 16.02 -1.56 9.15
N GLU A 29 16.03 -0.29 9.59
CA GLU A 29 15.07 0.25 10.56
C GLU A 29 13.62 0.07 10.07
N LEU A 30 13.35 0.43 8.82
CA LEU A 30 12.03 0.29 8.21
C LEU A 30 11.57 -1.17 8.17
N GLU A 31 12.44 -2.09 7.75
CA GLU A 31 12.10 -3.51 7.67
C GLU A 31 11.79 -4.11 9.05
N GLU A 32 12.60 -3.79 10.06
CA GLU A 32 12.38 -4.23 11.43
C GLU A 32 11.08 -3.66 11.99
N ALA A 33 10.88 -2.35 11.84
CA ALA A 33 9.66 -1.67 12.26
C ALA A 33 8.43 -2.28 11.60
N TYR A 34 8.44 -2.49 10.29
CA TYR A 34 7.33 -3.13 9.59
C TYR A 34 7.06 -4.54 10.13
N ARG A 35 8.09 -5.40 10.27
CA ARG A 35 7.93 -6.78 10.75
C ARG A 35 7.37 -6.87 12.16
N ARG A 36 7.68 -5.88 13.01
CA ARG A 36 7.20 -5.77 14.39
C ARG A 36 5.80 -5.16 14.46
N ILE A 37 5.63 -3.96 13.91
CA ILE A 37 4.42 -3.13 14.07
C ILE A 37 3.24 -3.69 13.27
N SER A 38 3.45 -4.11 12.01
CA SER A 38 2.36 -4.57 11.12
C SER A 38 1.62 -5.82 11.63
N LYS A 39 2.24 -6.58 12.53
CA LYS A 39 1.65 -7.79 13.12
C LYS A 39 0.77 -7.50 14.33
N THR A 40 0.92 -6.34 14.95
CA THR A 40 0.18 -5.95 16.15
C THR A 40 -1.32 -5.80 15.85
N THR A 41 -2.15 -6.15 16.82
CA THR A 41 -3.61 -6.02 16.70
C THR A 41 -4.02 -4.56 16.57
N VAL A 42 -3.32 -3.66 17.26
CA VAL A 42 -3.56 -2.20 17.19
C VAL A 42 -3.38 -1.70 15.77
N PHE A 43 -2.23 -1.94 15.15
CA PHE A 43 -1.96 -1.50 13.78
C PHE A 43 -2.97 -2.07 12.78
N LYS A 44 -3.28 -3.38 12.88
CA LYS A 44 -4.25 -4.02 11.97
C LYS A 44 -5.65 -3.43 12.12
N ARG A 45 -6.09 -3.13 13.34
CA ARG A 45 -7.39 -2.52 13.62
C ARG A 45 -7.46 -1.11 13.04
N GLU A 46 -6.44 -0.29 13.29
CA GLU A 46 -6.36 1.07 12.75
C GLU A 46 -6.32 1.10 11.23
N LEU A 47 -5.48 0.25 10.61
CA LEU A 47 -5.43 0.15 9.15
C LEU A 47 -6.76 -0.33 8.57
N SER A 48 -7.41 -1.33 9.21
CA SER A 48 -8.72 -1.81 8.76
C SER A 48 -9.80 -0.73 8.85
N PHE A 49 -9.79 0.07 9.92
CA PHE A 49 -10.68 1.22 10.07
C PHE A 49 -10.43 2.27 8.98
N LEU A 50 -9.17 2.63 8.73
CA LEU A 50 -8.83 3.58 7.66
C LEU A 50 -9.23 3.06 6.28
N LEU A 51 -8.99 1.79 5.98
CA LEU A 51 -9.37 1.18 4.72
C LEU A 51 -10.90 1.19 4.55
N LYS A 52 -11.65 0.82 5.58
CA LYS A 52 -13.11 0.78 5.51
C LYS A 52 -13.71 2.19 5.43
N ASP A 53 -13.42 3.03 6.41
CA ASP A 53 -14.18 4.26 6.67
C ASP A 53 -13.57 5.49 5.98
N PHE A 54 -12.27 5.46 5.64
CA PHE A 54 -11.64 6.55 4.88
C PHE A 54 -11.42 6.20 3.41
N ALA A 55 -10.96 4.97 3.10
CA ALA A 55 -10.70 4.56 1.72
C ALA A 55 -11.94 4.00 0.99
N GLY A 56 -13.02 3.66 1.70
CA GLY A 56 -14.26 3.14 1.12
C GLY A 56 -14.21 1.63 0.78
N ARG A 57 -13.47 0.83 1.56
CA ARG A 57 -13.33 -0.61 1.34
C ARG A 57 -14.47 -1.40 2.01
N PRO A 58 -14.83 -2.59 1.47
CA PRO A 58 -14.34 -3.21 0.25
C PRO A 58 -14.96 -2.59 -1.02
N THR A 59 -14.23 -2.65 -2.14
CA THR A 59 -14.79 -2.26 -3.45
C THR A 59 -15.52 -3.44 -4.10
N PRO A 60 -16.59 -3.16 -4.87
CA PRO A 60 -17.38 -4.20 -5.51
C PRO A 60 -16.60 -4.95 -6.62
N LEU A 61 -17.00 -6.19 -6.87
CA LEU A 61 -16.60 -6.96 -8.04
C LEU A 61 -17.76 -6.90 -9.06
N TYR A 62 -17.66 -5.98 -10.01
CA TYR A 62 -18.75 -5.63 -10.92
C TYR A 62 -18.79 -6.58 -12.13
N PHE A 63 -19.92 -7.24 -12.39
CA PHE A 63 -20.11 -8.04 -13.59
C PHE A 63 -20.42 -7.15 -14.80
N ALA A 64 -19.51 -7.12 -15.78
CA ALA A 64 -19.64 -6.28 -16.97
C ALA A 64 -20.37 -7.04 -18.10
N ALA A 65 -21.71 -7.04 -18.07
CA ALA A 65 -22.53 -7.87 -18.95
C ALA A 65 -22.28 -7.63 -20.46
N ASN A 66 -22.24 -6.37 -20.90
CA ASN A 66 -22.02 -6.03 -22.31
C ASN A 66 -20.63 -6.46 -22.78
N LEU A 67 -19.60 -6.21 -21.96
CA LEU A 67 -18.24 -6.64 -22.25
C LEU A 67 -18.13 -8.16 -22.27
N SER A 68 -18.85 -8.84 -21.37
CA SER A 68 -18.88 -10.31 -21.32
C SER A 68 -19.49 -10.90 -22.59
N LYS A 69 -20.59 -10.30 -23.08
CA LYS A 69 -21.23 -10.67 -24.35
C LYS A 69 -20.28 -10.46 -25.53
N TYR A 70 -19.57 -9.33 -25.57
CA TYR A 70 -18.62 -9.02 -26.63
C TYR A 70 -17.40 -9.95 -26.61
N ALA A 71 -16.84 -10.24 -25.44
CA ALA A 71 -15.61 -11.03 -25.28
C ALA A 71 -15.83 -12.55 -25.31
N GLY A 72 -17.08 -13.03 -25.24
CA GLY A 72 -17.38 -14.47 -25.18
C GLY A 72 -17.00 -15.15 -23.85
N ALA A 73 -16.72 -14.39 -22.80
CA ALA A 73 -16.34 -14.88 -21.47
C ALA A 73 -16.94 -13.99 -20.37
N LYS A 74 -17.10 -14.51 -19.15
CA LYS A 74 -17.55 -13.70 -18.01
C LYS A 74 -16.44 -12.72 -17.61
N VAL A 75 -16.70 -11.42 -17.73
CA VAL A 75 -15.76 -10.36 -17.33
C VAL A 75 -16.26 -9.66 -16.08
N TYR A 76 -15.41 -9.63 -15.05
CA TYR A 76 -15.64 -8.90 -13.81
C TYR A 76 -14.59 -7.81 -13.63
N LEU A 77 -15.02 -6.64 -13.19
CA LEU A 77 -14.15 -5.50 -12.90
C LEU A 77 -14.02 -5.34 -11.39
N LYS A 78 -12.79 -5.43 -10.87
CA LYS A 78 -12.50 -5.07 -9.48
C LYS A 78 -12.43 -3.55 -9.39
N ARG A 79 -13.43 -2.94 -8.74
CA ARG A 79 -13.69 -1.49 -8.79
C ARG A 79 -12.75 -0.65 -7.90
N GLU A 80 -11.44 -0.79 -8.08
CA GLU A 80 -10.44 0.04 -7.39
C GLU A 80 -10.51 1.53 -7.74
N ASP A 81 -11.20 1.87 -8.83
CA ASP A 81 -11.55 3.24 -9.18
C ASP A 81 -12.47 3.92 -8.15
N MET A 82 -13.20 3.14 -7.35
CA MET A 82 -14.10 3.66 -6.30
C MET A 82 -13.41 3.92 -4.96
N VAL A 83 -12.11 3.63 -4.84
CA VAL A 83 -11.34 3.96 -3.64
C VAL A 83 -11.28 5.49 -3.51
N HIS A 84 -11.37 6.02 -2.29
CA HIS A 84 -11.13 7.45 -2.07
C HIS A 84 -9.79 7.88 -2.74
N THR A 85 -9.73 9.09 -3.27
CA THR A 85 -8.71 9.58 -4.24
C THR A 85 -8.74 8.95 -5.65
N GLY A 86 -9.63 8.01 -5.94
CA GLY A 86 -9.84 7.43 -7.28
C GLY A 86 -8.78 6.41 -7.73
N ALA A 87 -7.93 5.93 -6.81
CA ALA A 87 -6.85 5.00 -7.16
C ALA A 87 -6.54 4.00 -6.04
N HIS A 88 -6.17 2.77 -6.42
CA HIS A 88 -5.71 1.72 -5.50
C HIS A 88 -4.46 2.11 -4.68
N LYS A 89 -3.75 3.18 -5.07
CA LYS A 89 -2.54 3.66 -4.38
C LYS A 89 -2.81 4.04 -2.92
N LEU A 90 -4.03 4.50 -2.61
CA LEU A 90 -4.40 4.92 -1.25
C LEU A 90 -4.25 3.80 -0.22
N ASN A 91 -4.46 2.55 -0.61
CA ASN A 91 -4.29 1.39 0.27
C ASN A 91 -2.87 1.35 0.88
N ASN A 92 -1.86 1.55 0.04
CA ASN A 92 -0.47 1.48 0.44
C ASN A 92 -0.06 2.75 1.19
N THR A 93 -0.46 3.94 0.71
CA THR A 93 -0.09 5.20 1.38
C THR A 93 -0.67 5.29 2.78
N LEU A 94 -1.90 4.80 3.02
CA LEU A 94 -2.46 4.70 4.37
C LEU A 94 -1.63 3.77 5.26
N GLY A 95 -1.25 2.59 4.75
CA GLY A 95 -0.41 1.66 5.50
C GLY A 95 0.97 2.22 5.84
N GLN A 96 1.63 2.88 4.88
CA GLN A 96 2.96 3.48 5.10
C GLN A 96 2.92 4.70 6.01
N CYS A 97 1.95 5.61 5.84
CA CYS A 97 1.82 6.77 6.70
C CYS A 97 1.44 6.37 8.13
N LEU A 98 0.60 5.34 8.29
CA LEU A 98 0.29 4.78 9.61
C LEU A 98 1.55 4.16 10.24
N LEU A 99 2.35 3.42 9.46
CA LEU A 99 3.61 2.86 9.94
C LEU A 99 4.58 3.97 10.38
N ALA A 100 4.71 5.04 9.59
CA ALA A 100 5.54 6.20 9.92
C ALA A 100 5.11 6.84 11.26
N LYS A 101 3.79 6.97 11.48
CA LYS A 101 3.22 7.44 12.74
C LYS A 101 3.59 6.54 13.92
N HIS A 102 3.46 5.21 13.76
CA HIS A 102 3.86 4.24 14.79
C HIS A 102 5.38 4.20 15.03
N MET A 103 6.18 4.58 14.03
CA MET A 103 7.64 4.77 14.14
C MET A 103 8.01 6.14 14.76
N GLY A 104 7.03 6.98 15.14
CA GLY A 104 7.26 8.30 15.70
C GLY A 104 7.76 9.35 14.69
N LYS A 105 7.70 9.06 13.39
CA LYS A 105 8.12 10.00 12.34
C LYS A 105 7.01 11.02 12.12
N LYS A 106 7.38 12.31 12.14
CA LYS A 106 6.45 13.45 12.00
C LYS A 106 6.40 14.05 10.59
N ARG A 107 7.18 13.49 9.67
CA ARG A 107 7.31 13.99 8.30
C ARG A 107 7.44 12.82 7.34
N VAL A 108 6.61 12.82 6.31
CA VAL A 108 6.64 11.88 5.19
C VAL A 108 7.07 12.65 3.95
N ILE A 109 7.95 12.05 3.16
CA ILE A 109 8.34 12.55 1.84
C ILE A 109 7.94 11.53 0.79
N ALA A 110 7.54 12.01 -0.38
CA ALA A 110 7.29 11.20 -1.55
C ALA A 110 7.59 12.04 -2.80
N GLU A 111 8.09 11.40 -3.83
CA GLU A 111 8.21 11.95 -5.17
C GLU A 111 6.92 11.73 -5.96
N THR A 112 6.68 12.54 -7.00
CA THR A 112 5.59 12.26 -7.92
C THR A 112 5.88 12.76 -9.32
N GLY A 113 5.49 11.99 -10.32
CA GLY A 113 5.45 12.42 -11.72
C GLY A 113 4.10 13.03 -12.05
N ALA A 114 3.17 12.21 -12.56
CA ALA A 114 1.82 12.65 -12.92
C ALA A 114 0.95 13.18 -11.75
N GLY A 115 1.37 13.01 -10.49
CA GLY A 115 0.72 13.59 -9.31
C GLY A 115 -0.14 12.66 -8.47
N GLN A 116 -0.66 11.55 -9.02
CA GLN A 116 -1.57 10.65 -8.31
C GLN A 116 -0.98 10.03 -7.02
N HIS A 117 0.32 9.70 -7.01
CA HIS A 117 0.96 9.23 -5.79
C HIS A 117 1.11 10.35 -4.75
N GLY A 118 1.50 11.56 -5.19
CA GLY A 118 1.59 12.72 -4.32
C GLY A 118 0.27 13.05 -3.64
N VAL A 119 -0.84 13.03 -4.38
CA VAL A 119 -2.20 13.25 -3.84
C VAL A 119 -2.58 12.16 -2.83
N ALA A 120 -2.34 10.88 -3.12
CA ALA A 120 -2.65 9.79 -2.20
C ALA A 120 -1.84 9.88 -0.89
N THR A 121 -0.54 10.21 -0.99
CA THR A 121 0.33 10.42 0.17
C THR A 121 -0.11 11.65 0.97
N ALA A 122 -0.40 12.77 0.32
CA ALA A 122 -0.88 13.99 0.97
C ALA A 122 -2.21 13.76 1.71
N ALA A 123 -3.17 13.06 1.10
CA ALA A 123 -4.43 12.70 1.74
C ALA A 123 -4.22 11.79 2.96
N SER A 124 -3.28 10.84 2.88
CA SER A 124 -2.94 9.96 4.00
C SER A 124 -2.30 10.72 5.16
N CYS A 125 -1.36 11.64 4.87
CA CYS A 125 -0.76 12.54 5.87
C CYS A 125 -1.81 13.44 6.52
N ALA A 126 -2.66 14.11 5.73
CA ALA A 126 -3.71 14.98 6.24
C ALA A 126 -4.68 14.23 7.17
N LYS A 127 -4.98 12.95 6.87
CA LYS A 127 -5.84 12.11 7.73
C LYS A 127 -5.17 11.70 9.04
N LEU A 128 -3.86 11.51 9.05
CA LEU A 128 -3.14 10.93 10.19
C LEU A 128 -2.47 11.95 11.11
N GLY A 129 -2.37 13.21 10.67
CA GLY A 129 -1.61 14.27 11.34
C GLY A 129 -0.11 14.06 11.22
#